data_AF-A0A5K0XG64-F1
#
_entry.id   AF-A0A5K0XG64-F1
#
_cell.length_a   1.000
_cell.length_b   1.000
_cell.length_c   1.000
_cell.angle_alpha   90.00
_cell.angle_beta   90.00
_cell.angle_gamma   90.00
#
_symmetry.space_group_name_H-M   'P 1'
#
loop_
_entity.id
_entity.type
_entity.pdbx_description
1 polymer ?
#
loop_
_entity_poly.entity_id
_entity_poly.type
_entity_poly.pdbx_seq_one_letter_code
_entity_poly.pdbx_strand_id
1 'polypeptide(L)'
;IGWDYGSTTEDVMTGCRIHSSGWNSVACLPDPPAFLGAAPSTGPDTMVQQKRWATGLLETLISRRNPVKATVREKLQLRQCMVYLILLLWAVRSVPELCYAILPALCIFTNTSIFPK
;
A
#
# COMPACT_ATOMS: atom_id res chain seq x y z
N ILE A 1 -9.15 3.04 20.88
CA ILE A 1 -10.59 2.70 20.72
C ILE A 1 -11.14 3.66 19.68
N GLY A 2 -11.92 3.19 18.69
CA GLY A 2 -12.33 3.99 17.53
C GLY A 2 -11.30 3.99 16.40
N TRP A 3 -11.25 5.09 15.65
CA TRP A 3 -10.34 5.31 14.53
C TRP A 3 -8.88 5.46 14.99
N ASP A 4 -7.97 4.92 14.20
CA ASP A 4 -6.54 5.04 14.45
C ASP A 4 -5.93 6.22 13.71
N TYR A 5 -5.62 7.27 14.47
CA TYR A 5 -4.98 8.48 13.96
C TYR A 5 -3.48 8.30 13.71
N GLY A 6 -2.91 9.16 12.86
CA GLY A 6 -1.47 9.25 12.61
C GLY A 6 -1.02 8.82 11.21
N SER A 7 -1.96 8.49 10.33
CA SER A 7 -1.70 8.35 8.89
C SER A 7 -2.86 8.91 8.08
N THR A 8 -2.55 9.33 6.85
CA THR A 8 -3.55 9.69 5.83
C THR A 8 -4.32 8.49 5.26
N THR A 9 -3.93 7.27 5.63
CA THR A 9 -4.67 6.00 5.42
C THR A 9 -5.02 5.38 6.78
N GLU A 10 -5.79 6.11 7.59
CA GLU A 10 -6.26 5.67 8.90
C GLU A 10 -7.14 4.42 8.83
N ASP A 11 -7.81 4.21 7.70
CA ASP A 11 -8.62 3.03 7.37
C ASP A 11 -7.79 1.74 7.40
N VAL A 12 -6.62 1.74 6.75
CA VAL A 12 -5.68 0.61 6.74
C VAL A 12 -5.14 0.34 8.13
N MET A 13 -4.73 1.39 8.86
CA MET A 13 -4.23 1.26 10.24
C MET A 13 -5.29 0.69 11.18
N THR A 14 -6.50 1.24 11.12
CA THR A 14 -7.62 0.81 11.97
C THR A 14 -7.98 -0.65 11.69
N GLY A 15 -8.07 -1.02 10.41
CA GLY A 15 -8.32 -2.40 10.01
C GLY A 15 -7.23 -3.36 10.51
N CYS A 16 -5.95 -2.98 10.37
CA CYS A 16 -4.83 -3.79 10.86
C CYS A 16 -4.93 -4.01 12.38
N ARG A 17 -5.23 -2.97 13.17
CA ARG A 17 -5.42 -3.09 14.63
C ARG A 17 -6.58 -4.00 14.99
N ILE A 18 -7.72 -3.90 14.28
CA ILE A 18 -8.90 -4.74 14.50
C ILE A 18 -8.54 -6.21 14.24
N HIS A 19 -7.91 -6.52 13.11
CA HIS A 19 -7.44 -7.89 12.82
C HIS A 19 -6.40 -8.39 13.82
N SER A 20 -5.47 -7.52 14.24
CA SER A 20 -4.45 -7.87 15.25
C SER A 20 -5.04 -8.14 16.64
N SER A 21 -6.28 -7.68 16.88
CA SER A 21 -7.07 -8.02 18.07
C SER A 21 -7.79 -9.39 17.94
N GLY A 22 -7.65 -10.07 16.81
CA GLY A 22 -8.21 -11.41 16.54
C GLY A 22 -9.54 -11.43 15.77
N TRP A 23 -9.99 -10.28 15.25
CA TRP A 23 -11.21 -10.20 14.45
C TRP A 23 -10.97 -10.67 13.01
N ASN A 24 -12.03 -11.16 12.37
CA ASN A 24 -12.04 -11.54 10.95
C ASN A 24 -12.95 -10.60 10.16
N SER A 25 -12.58 -10.33 8.91
CA SER A 25 -13.42 -9.61 7.95
C SER A 25 -14.07 -10.57 6.96
N VAL A 26 -15.19 -10.15 6.38
CA VAL A 26 -15.90 -10.87 5.31
C VAL A 26 -16.21 -9.86 4.21
N ALA A 27 -15.97 -10.24 2.96
CA ALA A 27 -16.34 -9.46 1.79
C ALA A 27 -17.64 -10.01 1.20
N CYS A 28 -18.70 -9.21 1.20
CA CYS A 28 -19.96 -9.53 0.54
C CYS A 28 -20.03 -8.77 -0.78
N LEU A 29 -20.08 -9.51 -1.90
CA LEU A 29 -20.09 -8.95 -3.26
C LEU A 29 -21.44 -9.28 -3.93
N PRO A 30 -22.51 -8.52 -3.65
CA PRO A 30 -23.81 -8.74 -4.28
C PRO A 30 -23.80 -8.30 -5.75
N ASP A 31 -24.65 -8.95 -6.55
CA ASP A 31 -24.95 -8.56 -7.93
C ASP A 31 -26.46 -8.31 -8.04
N PRO A 32 -26.91 -7.06 -8.29
CA PRO A 32 -26.11 -5.86 -8.62
C PRO A 32 -25.34 -5.27 -7.43
N PRO A 33 -24.30 -4.42 -7.68
CA PRO A 33 -23.54 -3.77 -6.63
C PRO A 33 -24.42 -2.94 -5.69
N ALA A 34 -24.31 -3.19 -4.38
CA ALA A 34 -25.09 -2.47 -3.37
C ALA A 34 -24.60 -1.03 -3.12
N PHE A 35 -23.35 -0.72 -3.46
CA PHE A 35 -22.75 0.59 -3.28
C PHE A 35 -22.12 1.07 -4.59
N LEU A 36 -22.51 2.27 -5.02
CA LEU A 36 -21.96 2.95 -6.21
C LEU A 36 -21.33 4.28 -5.77
N GLY A 37 -20.19 4.62 -6.36
CA GLY A 37 -19.47 5.87 -6.06
C GLY A 37 -19.04 6.58 -7.34
N ALA A 38 -18.70 7.87 -7.21
CA ALA A 38 -18.12 8.66 -8.30
C ALA A 38 -16.60 8.56 -8.27
N ALA A 39 -15.99 8.17 -9.40
CA ALA A 39 -14.54 8.18 -9.57
C ALA A 39 -14.06 9.57 -10.00
N PRO A 40 -12.81 9.96 -9.69
CA PRO A 40 -12.21 11.19 -10.22
C PRO A 40 -12.26 11.18 -11.75
N SER A 41 -12.73 12.27 -12.35
CA SER A 41 -12.87 12.39 -13.80
C SER A 41 -11.63 12.98 -14.49
N THR A 42 -10.67 13.51 -13.71
CA THR A 42 -9.47 14.18 -14.24
C THR A 42 -8.19 13.47 -13.80
N GLY A 43 -7.16 13.59 -14.63
CA GLY A 43 -5.81 13.09 -14.33
C GLY A 43 -5.21 13.70 -13.05
N PRO A 44 -5.21 15.03 -12.89
CA PRO A 44 -4.68 15.68 -11.68
C PRO A 44 -5.36 15.22 -10.39
N ASP A 45 -6.68 15.09 -10.38
CA ASP A 45 -7.41 14.63 -9.18
C ASP A 45 -7.04 13.20 -8.82
N THR A 46 -6.92 12.33 -9.83
CA THR A 46 -6.46 10.94 -9.66
C THR A 46 -5.04 10.88 -9.08
N MET A 47 -4.13 11.73 -9.57
CA MET A 47 -2.75 11.79 -9.06
C MET A 47 -2.68 12.28 -7.61
N VAL A 48 -3.49 13.29 -7.24
CA VAL A 48 -3.59 13.76 -5.85
C VAL A 48 -4.09 12.64 -4.94
N GLN A 49 -5.08 11.87 -5.38
CA GLN A 49 -5.58 10.72 -4.63
C GLN A 49 -4.52 9.63 -4.47
N GLN A 50 -3.83 9.25 -5.55
CA GLN A 50 -2.75 8.25 -5.49
C GLN A 50 -1.60 8.69 -4.59
N LYS A 51 -1.23 9.99 -4.64
CA LYS A 51 -0.23 10.56 -3.73
C LYS A 51 -0.66 10.41 -2.27
N ARG A 52 -1.92 10.71 -1.94
CA ARG A 52 -2.44 10.55 -0.56
C ARG A 52 -2.32 9.10 -0.10
N TRP A 53 -2.72 8.15 -0.94
CA TRP A 53 -2.59 6.72 -0.62
C TRP A 53 -1.13 6.32 -0.43
N ALA A 54 -0.23 6.69 -1.34
CA ALA A 54 1.18 6.34 -1.24
C ALA A 54 1.81 6.88 0.05
N THR A 55 1.54 8.13 0.41
CA THR A 55 2.01 8.73 1.67
C THR A 55 1.50 7.94 2.87
N GLY A 56 0.20 7.67 2.95
CA GLY A 56 -0.38 6.96 4.09
C GLY A 56 0.11 5.53 4.25
N LEU A 57 0.28 4.82 3.14
CA LEU A 57 0.84 3.46 3.16
C LEU A 57 2.28 3.46 3.67
N LEU A 58 3.10 4.44 3.29
CA LEU A 58 4.47 4.59 3.81
C LEU A 58 4.49 4.96 5.29
N GLU A 59 3.63 5.89 5.72
CA GLU A 59 3.45 6.24 7.14
C GLU A 59 3.10 5.00 7.96
N THR A 60 2.14 4.20 7.47
CA THR A 60 1.69 2.97 8.13
C THR A 60 2.81 1.92 8.19
N LEU A 61 3.58 1.74 7.10
CA LEU A 61 4.70 0.80 7.03
C LEU A 61 5.80 1.11 8.06
N ILE A 62 6.13 2.39 8.24
CA ILE A 62 7.19 2.83 9.16
C ILE A 62 6.66 2.97 10.61
N SER A 63 5.34 3.05 10.78
CA SER A 63 4.71 3.24 12.08
C SER A 63 5.02 2.14 13.11
N ARG A 64 4.67 2.42 14.38
CA ARG A 64 4.69 1.40 15.44
C ARG A 64 3.70 0.26 15.20
N ARG A 65 2.66 0.48 14.39
CA ARG A 65 1.59 -0.48 14.08
C ARG A 65 1.79 -1.24 12.76
N ASN A 66 3.05 -1.39 12.35
CA ASN A 66 3.41 -2.20 11.19
C ASN A 66 2.88 -3.65 11.35
N PRO A 67 2.28 -4.25 10.29
CA PRO A 67 1.72 -5.61 10.33
C PRO A 67 2.72 -6.70 10.74
N VAL A 68 4.01 -6.54 10.42
CA VAL A 68 5.08 -7.46 10.87
C VAL A 68 5.18 -7.47 12.39
N LYS A 69 5.20 -6.29 13.02
CA LYS A 69 5.25 -6.17 14.48
C LYS A 69 3.99 -6.77 15.11
N ALA A 70 2.83 -6.53 14.52
CA ALA A 70 1.57 -7.08 14.97
C ALA A 70 1.50 -8.61 14.83
N THR A 71 2.14 -9.20 13.82
CA THR A 71 2.21 -10.67 13.66
C THR A 71 3.10 -11.30 14.72
N VAL A 72 4.20 -10.65 15.08
CA VAL A 72 5.15 -11.17 16.07
C VAL A 72 4.66 -10.97 17.51
N ARG A 73 3.99 -9.84 17.80
CA ARG A 73 3.62 -9.45 19.18
C ARG A 73 2.13 -9.54 19.50
N GLU A 74 1.28 -9.63 18.49
CA GLU A 74 -0.18 -9.62 18.64
C GLU A 74 -0.80 -10.83 17.92
N LYS A 75 -2.11 -10.80 17.63
CA LYS A 75 -2.85 -11.95 17.07
C LYS A 75 -3.08 -11.84 15.56
N LEU A 76 -2.29 -11.04 14.85
CA LEU A 76 -2.41 -10.93 13.40
C LEU A 76 -1.93 -12.21 12.72
N GLN A 77 -2.77 -12.82 11.88
CA GLN A 77 -2.39 -14.05 11.18
C GLN A 77 -1.32 -13.75 10.12
N LEU A 78 -0.38 -14.68 9.92
CA LEU A 78 0.69 -14.52 8.92
C LEU A 78 0.13 -14.27 7.50
N ARG A 79 -0.98 -14.91 7.15
CA ARG A 79 -1.66 -14.68 5.86
C ARG A 79 -2.17 -13.24 5.72
N GLN A 80 -2.80 -12.71 6.77
CA GLN A 80 -3.24 -11.31 6.80
C GLN A 80 -2.04 -10.36 6.72
N CYS A 81 -0.95 -10.67 7.44
CA CYS A 81 0.28 -9.90 7.39
C CYS A 81 0.84 -9.78 5.96
N MET A 82 0.90 -10.88 5.21
CA MET A 82 1.35 -10.86 3.82
C MET A 82 0.48 -9.96 2.93
N VAL A 83 -0.86 -10.03 3.08
CA VAL A 83 -1.78 -9.18 2.34
C VAL A 83 -1.58 -7.70 2.68
N TYR A 84 -1.44 -7.37 3.97
CA TYR A 84 -1.11 -6.00 4.38
C TYR A 84 0.24 -5.54 3.82
N LEU A 85 1.26 -6.39 3.82
CA LEU A 85 2.56 -6.04 3.26
C LEU A 85 2.52 -5.81 1.75
N ILE A 86 1.76 -6.60 0.99
CA ILE A 86 1.56 -6.37 -0.45
C ILE A 86 0.96 -4.98 -0.69
N LEU A 87 -0.05 -4.60 0.10
CA LEU A 87 -0.66 -3.28 0.01
C LEU A 87 0.32 -2.16 0.37
N LEU A 88 1.03 -2.29 1.50
CA LEU A 88 1.95 -1.26 1.99
C LEU A 88 3.19 -1.08 1.09
N LEU A 89 3.69 -2.17 0.51
CA LEU A 89 4.87 -2.14 -0.37
C LEU A 89 4.56 -1.59 -1.77
N TRP A 90 3.29 -1.43 -2.14
CA TRP A 90 2.90 -0.82 -3.41
C TRP A 90 3.54 0.56 -3.61
N ALA A 91 3.53 1.40 -2.57
CA ALA A 91 4.16 2.73 -2.62
C ALA A 91 5.69 2.64 -2.79
N VAL A 92 6.34 1.74 -2.05
CA VAL A 92 7.80 1.55 -2.10
C VAL A 92 8.25 1.05 -3.47
N ARG A 93 7.45 0.21 -4.12
CA ARG A 93 7.73 -0.37 -5.45
C ARG A 93 7.95 0.70 -6.55
N SER A 94 7.39 1.89 -6.38
CA SER A 94 7.57 2.99 -7.34
C SER A 94 9.05 3.42 -7.53
N VAL A 95 9.88 3.29 -6.49
CA VAL A 95 11.30 3.67 -6.54
C VAL A 95 12.11 2.76 -7.47
N PRO A 96 12.17 1.43 -7.27
CA PRO A 96 12.89 0.55 -8.19
C PRO A 96 12.30 0.56 -9.61
N GLU A 97 10.97 0.73 -9.75
CA GLU A 97 10.34 0.89 -11.07
C GLU A 97 10.84 2.14 -11.80
N LEU A 98 10.95 3.28 -11.11
CA LEU A 98 11.49 4.51 -11.67
C LEU A 98 12.98 4.37 -12.02
N CYS A 99 13.78 3.79 -11.13
CA CYS A 99 15.20 3.51 -11.40
C CYS A 99 15.36 2.65 -12.65
N TYR A 100 14.55 1.58 -12.77
CA TYR A 100 14.56 0.70 -13.93
C TYR A 100 14.10 1.41 -15.20
N ALA A 101 13.10 2.28 -15.12
CA ALA A 101 12.62 3.05 -16.29
C ALA A 101 13.67 4.06 -16.81
N ILE A 102 14.49 4.62 -15.93
CA ILE A 102 15.56 5.57 -16.29
C ILE A 102 16.81 4.85 -16.81
N LEU A 103 17.05 3.61 -16.38
CA LEU A 103 18.26 2.85 -16.66
C LEU A 103 18.62 2.75 -18.17
N PRO A 104 17.69 2.42 -19.09
CA PRO A 104 18.01 2.36 -20.52
C PRO A 104 18.51 3.69 -21.09
N ALA A 105 17.91 4.81 -20.68
CA ALA A 105 18.33 6.13 -21.14
C ALA A 105 19.77 6.43 -20.70
N LEU A 106 20.10 6.13 -19.43
CA LEU A 106 21.46 6.29 -18.91
C LEU A 106 22.48 5.42 -19.65
N CYS A 107 22.12 4.18 -19.98
CA CYS A 107 23.00 3.28 -20.74
C CYS A 107 23.27 3.78 -22.16
N ILE A 108 22.26 4.36 -22.82
CA ILE A 108 22.43 5.00 -24.13
C ILE A 108 23.36 6.21 -24.02
N PHE A 109 23.17 7.09 -23.02
CA PHE A 109 24.01 8.27 -22.84
C PHE A 109 25.46 7.95 -22.50
N THR A 110 25.69 6.89 -21.73
CA THR A 110 27.04 6.48 -21.27
C THR A 110 27.70 5.46 -22.19
N ASN A 111 26.99 4.97 -23.22
CA ASN A 111 27.43 3.90 -24.12
C ASN A 111 27.86 2.62 -23.37
N THR A 112 27.14 2.31 -22.29
CA THR A 112 27.37 1.14 -21.43
C THR A 112 26.30 0.07 -21.66
N SER A 113 26.65 -1.21 -21.47
CA SER A 113 25.69 -2.32 -21.54
C SER A 113 25.26 -2.75 -20.14
N ILE A 114 23.95 -2.96 -19.95
CA ILE A 114 23.37 -3.49 -18.70
C ILE A 114 23.70 -4.99 -18.55
N PHE A 115 23.73 -5.71 -19.66
CA PHE A 115 23.98 -7.14 -19.69
C PHE A 115 25.43 -7.43 -20.13
N PRO A 116 26.05 -8.50 -19.59
CA PRO A 116 27.33 -8.96 -20.11
C PRO A 116 27.19 -9.32 -21.60
N LYS A 117 28.30 -9.18 -22.33
CA LYS A 117 28.39 -9.63 -23.72
C LYS A 117 28.36 -11.15 -23.80
#